data_AF-A0A1B0CV10-F1
#
_entry.id   AF-A0A1B0CV10-F1
#
_cell.length_a   1.000
_cell.length_b   1.000
_cell.length_c   1.000
_cell.angle_alpha   90.00
_cell.angle_beta   90.00
_cell.angle_gamma   90.00
#
_symmetry.space_group_name_H-M   'P 1'
#
loop_
_entity.id
_entity.type
_entity.pdbx_description
1 polymer ?
#
loop_
_entity_poly.entity_id
_entity_poly.type
_entity_poly.pdbx_seq_one_letter_code
_entity_poly.pdbx_strand_id
1 'polypeptide(L)'
;MNPDNLATPLAASIGDVVSISLLSFIASLLFENLETHIWVTFVVVAGYFILLPFWVYIVFRNKYTRPVLSTGWVPVLSALFISGLGGLVLDAAVGVYDGFVVFQPIINGIGGNLVSVQASKISTMLHQSSILGIVPPHTNIFELPWRALFNGGKIPYAKSARILILMSIPGQVLFIFVADYIHMSSSTIGLPFVLSYLTVSLVQIMSLLYIAHIIIHAMWKWKIDPDNSAIPYLTALGDLLGSSLLLIAFLFLTTIGHDYGESQEAIGPPIADSQHSSDIFGAY
;
A
#
# COMPACT_ATOMS: atom_id res chain seq x y z
N MET A 1 -25.43 -18.42 10.04
CA MET A 1 -24.37 -17.44 9.72
C MET A 1 -23.15 -17.88 10.51
N ASN A 2 -22.05 -18.30 9.85
CA ASN A 2 -20.89 -18.85 10.57
C ASN A 2 -20.18 -17.75 11.36
N PRO A 3 -19.98 -17.90 12.68
CA PRO A 3 -19.34 -16.90 13.53
C PRO A 3 -17.90 -16.58 13.08
N ASP A 4 -17.23 -17.54 12.44
CA ASP A 4 -15.86 -17.43 11.94
C ASP A 4 -15.67 -16.37 10.83
N ASN A 5 -16.73 -16.06 10.09
CA ASN A 5 -16.69 -15.03 9.03
C ASN A 5 -16.67 -13.59 9.58
N LEU A 6 -17.10 -13.40 10.84
CA LEU A 6 -17.08 -12.10 11.52
C LEU A 6 -15.91 -12.02 12.51
N ALA A 7 -15.63 -13.11 13.24
CA ALA A 7 -14.60 -13.15 14.26
C ALA A 7 -13.19 -13.00 13.68
N THR A 8 -12.90 -13.62 12.54
CA THR A 8 -11.57 -13.58 11.92
C THR A 8 -11.14 -12.18 11.46
N PRO A 9 -11.96 -11.43 10.67
CA PRO A 9 -11.58 -10.08 10.27
C PRO A 9 -11.58 -9.08 11.43
N LEU A 10 -12.43 -9.29 12.44
CA LEU A 10 -12.51 -8.41 13.62
C LEU A 10 -11.32 -8.63 14.58
N ALA A 11 -10.89 -9.87 14.76
CA ALA A 11 -9.68 -10.17 15.53
C ALA A 11 -8.43 -9.63 14.84
N ALA A 12 -8.34 -9.75 13.51
CA ALA A 12 -7.25 -9.19 12.73
C ALA A 12 -7.22 -7.65 12.84
N SER A 13 -8.35 -6.98 12.67
CA SER A 13 -8.40 -5.51 12.75
C SER A 13 -8.11 -4.96 14.15
N ILE A 14 -8.58 -5.63 15.21
CA ILE A 14 -8.22 -5.26 16.59
C ILE A 14 -6.72 -5.46 16.83
N GLY A 15 -6.14 -6.55 16.32
CA GLY A 15 -4.70 -6.79 16.41
C GLY A 15 -3.89 -5.67 15.78
N ASP A 16 -4.27 -5.22 14.58
CA ASP A 16 -3.63 -4.11 13.87
C ASP A 16 -3.77 -2.79 14.65
N VAL A 17 -4.99 -2.47 15.12
CA VAL A 17 -5.25 -1.26 15.90
C VAL A 17 -4.43 -1.23 17.19
N VAL A 18 -4.39 -2.34 17.93
CA VAL A 18 -3.59 -2.44 19.16
C VAL A 18 -2.11 -2.26 18.86
N SER A 19 -1.62 -2.90 17.80
CA SER A 19 -0.20 -2.82 17.40
C SER A 19 0.19 -1.40 17.02
N ILE A 20 -0.59 -0.74 16.15
CA ILE A 20 -0.34 0.65 15.73
C ILE A 20 -0.46 1.61 16.91
N SER A 21 -1.46 1.44 17.78
CA SER A 21 -1.67 2.31 18.94
C SER A 21 -0.50 2.21 19.92
N LEU A 22 -0.05 0.99 20.23
CA LEU A 22 1.07 0.77 21.13
C LEU A 22 2.39 1.29 20.53
N LEU A 23 2.62 1.02 19.24
CA LEU A 23 3.80 1.51 18.53
C LEU A 23 3.82 3.04 18.49
N SER A 24 2.70 3.67 18.14
CA SER A 24 2.56 5.13 18.11
C SER A 24 2.79 5.72 19.50
N PHE A 25 2.24 5.12 20.56
CA PHE A 25 2.44 5.58 21.92
C PHE A 25 3.91 5.55 22.35
N ILE A 26 4.60 4.43 22.09
CA ILE A 26 6.03 4.29 22.42
C ILE A 26 6.87 5.24 21.57
N ALA A 27 6.58 5.37 20.28
CA ALA A 27 7.28 6.28 19.38
C ALA A 27 7.12 7.74 19.82
N SER A 28 5.92 8.17 20.18
CA SER A 28 5.67 9.52 20.72
C SER A 28 6.43 9.76 22.01
N LEU A 29 6.42 8.81 22.96
CA LEU A 29 7.16 8.93 24.21
C LEU A 29 8.67 9.06 23.98
N LEU A 30 9.23 8.26 23.07
CA LEU A 30 10.64 8.35 22.71
C LEU A 30 10.97 9.66 22.00
N PHE A 31 10.06 10.17 21.15
CA PHE A 31 10.24 11.43 20.43
C PHE A 31 10.24 12.63 21.38
N GLU A 32 9.30 12.71 22.32
CA GLU A 32 9.23 13.78 23.33
C GLU A 32 10.47 13.81 24.24
N ASN A 33 11.05 12.64 24.53
CA ASN A 33 12.24 12.51 25.39
C ASN A 33 13.56 12.63 24.61
N LEU A 34 13.53 12.84 23.29
CA LEU A 34 14.73 12.85 22.46
C LEU A 34 15.67 14.02 22.81
N GLU A 35 15.12 15.21 23.03
CA GLU A 35 15.90 16.42 23.31
C GLU A 35 16.37 16.51 24.78
N THR A 36 15.54 16.05 25.72
CA THR A 36 15.81 16.16 27.16
C THR A 36 16.58 14.97 27.72
N HIS A 37 16.32 13.76 27.21
CA HIS A 37 16.76 12.49 27.79
C HIS A 37 17.15 11.46 26.72
N ILE A 38 18.01 11.83 25.76
CA ILE A 38 18.50 10.95 24.69
C ILE A 38 19.05 9.60 25.18
N TRP A 39 19.56 9.54 26.41
CA TRP A 39 20.06 8.32 27.04
C TRP A 39 18.99 7.22 27.14
N VAL A 40 17.70 7.59 27.29
CA VAL A 40 16.57 6.64 27.34
C VAL A 40 16.48 5.84 26.04
N THR A 41 16.60 6.52 24.89
CA THR A 41 16.60 5.87 23.57
C THR A 41 17.74 4.86 23.44
N PHE A 42 18.95 5.23 23.88
CA PHE A 42 20.09 4.30 23.87
C PHE A 42 19.88 3.09 24.79
N VAL A 43 19.29 3.29 25.97
CA VAL A 43 18.97 2.19 26.89
C VAL A 43 17.94 1.23 26.29
N VAL A 44 16.89 1.77 25.67
CA VAL A 44 15.87 0.95 24.99
C VAL A 44 16.48 0.14 23.86
N VAL A 45 17.31 0.78 23.00
CA VAL A 45 18.00 0.10 21.90
C VAL A 45 18.96 -0.98 22.42
N ALA A 46 19.74 -0.68 23.46
CA ALA A 46 20.63 -1.66 24.09
C ALA A 46 19.84 -2.85 24.67
N GLY A 47 18.69 -2.59 25.29
CA GLY A 47 17.76 -3.63 25.75
C GLY A 47 17.32 -4.57 24.62
N TYR A 48 16.94 -4.02 23.46
CA TYR A 48 16.62 -4.84 22.29
C TYR A 48 17.81 -5.66 21.78
N PHE A 49 19.02 -5.08 21.74
CA PHE A 49 20.22 -5.81 21.34
C PHE A 49 20.55 -6.98 22.28
N ILE A 50 20.26 -6.86 23.57
CA ILE A 50 20.44 -7.93 24.56
C ILE A 50 19.33 -8.99 24.44
N LEU A 51 18.09 -8.57 24.18
CA LEU A 51 16.96 -9.49 24.00
C LEU A 51 17.04 -10.28 22.69
N LEU A 52 17.62 -9.72 21.63
CA LEU A 52 17.75 -10.36 20.31
C LEU A 52 18.43 -11.74 20.37
N PRO A 53 19.64 -11.91 20.94
CA PRO A 53 20.28 -13.24 21.01
C PRO A 53 19.48 -14.23 21.83
N PHE A 54 18.75 -13.77 22.85
CA PHE A 54 17.85 -14.62 23.64
C PHE A 54 16.70 -15.17 22.79
N TRP A 55 16.00 -14.32 22.01
CA TRP A 55 14.94 -14.76 21.10
C TRP A 55 15.47 -15.65 19.98
N VAL A 56 16.62 -15.29 19.39
CA VAL A 56 17.28 -16.10 18.37
C VAL A 56 17.60 -17.49 18.91
N TYR A 57 18.12 -17.59 20.13
CA TYR A 57 18.39 -18.88 20.77
C TYR A 57 17.11 -19.72 20.95
N ILE A 58 16.01 -19.12 21.42
CA ILE A 58 14.71 -19.80 21.55
C ILE A 58 14.22 -20.32 20.19
N VAL A 59 14.28 -19.50 19.14
CA VAL A 59 13.85 -19.87 17.79
C VAL A 59 14.71 -21.00 17.22
N PHE A 60 16.03 -20.96 17.43
CA PHE A 60 16.92 -22.03 16.97
C PHE A 60 16.65 -23.38 17.62
N ARG A 61 16.17 -23.40 18.88
CA ARG A 61 15.84 -24.63 19.60
C ARG A 61 14.52 -25.24 19.15
N ASN A 62 13.64 -24.46 18.54
CA ASN A 62 12.35 -24.93 18.08
C ASN A 62 12.41 -25.42 16.62
N LYS A 63 12.16 -26.71 16.41
CA LYS A 63 12.21 -27.37 15.09
C LYS A 63 11.23 -26.77 14.07
N TYR A 64 10.14 -26.14 14.51
CA TYR A 64 9.13 -25.56 13.62
C TYR A 64 9.49 -24.15 13.15
N THR A 65 10.19 -23.36 13.97
CA THR A 65 10.49 -21.95 13.66
C THR A 65 11.92 -21.74 13.17
N ARG A 66 12.85 -22.66 13.47
CA ARG A 66 14.23 -22.63 12.97
C ARG A 66 14.31 -22.47 11.44
N PRO A 67 13.53 -23.18 10.60
CA PRO A 67 13.60 -23.02 9.14
C PRO A 67 13.28 -21.59 8.70
N VAL A 68 12.28 -20.96 9.32
CA VAL A 68 11.87 -19.57 9.02
C VAL A 68 13.01 -18.60 9.28
N LEU A 69 13.80 -18.80 10.34
CA LEU A 69 14.97 -17.96 10.63
C LEU A 69 16.10 -18.14 9.60
N SER A 70 16.25 -19.31 8.98
CA SER A 70 17.27 -19.54 7.95
C SER A 70 16.84 -19.04 6.57
N THR A 71 15.58 -19.22 6.18
CA THR A 71 15.11 -18.93 4.81
C THR A 71 14.33 -17.63 4.68
N GLY A 72 13.86 -17.05 5.79
CA GLY A 72 13.01 -15.85 5.80
C GLY A 72 13.75 -14.56 5.40
N TRP A 73 15.08 -14.53 5.46
CA TRP A 73 15.86 -13.32 5.12
C TRP A 73 15.80 -12.96 3.65
N VAL A 74 15.74 -13.96 2.76
CA VAL A 74 15.75 -13.71 1.31
C VAL A 74 14.51 -12.91 0.86
N PRO A 75 13.27 -13.34 1.19
CA PRO A 75 12.08 -12.54 0.92
C PRO A 75 12.09 -11.16 1.57
N VAL A 76 12.52 -11.07 2.84
CA VAL A 76 12.49 -9.80 3.59
C VAL A 76 13.47 -8.78 2.99
N LEU A 77 14.72 -9.18 2.74
CA LEU A 77 15.72 -8.27 2.17
C LEU A 77 15.40 -7.89 0.72
N SER A 78 14.88 -8.84 -0.07
CA SER A 78 14.47 -8.56 -1.45
C SER A 78 13.27 -7.62 -1.50
N ALA A 79 12.28 -7.83 -0.62
CA ALA A 79 11.14 -6.93 -0.46
C ALA A 79 11.59 -5.54 -0.01
N LEU A 80 12.54 -5.44 0.93
CA LEU A 80 13.09 -4.16 1.37
C LEU A 80 13.75 -3.40 0.21
N PHE A 81 14.51 -4.10 -0.64
CA PHE A 81 15.11 -3.49 -1.82
C PHE A 81 14.06 -2.97 -2.81
N ILE A 82 13.02 -3.77 -3.10
CA ILE A 82 11.93 -3.38 -4.01
C ILE A 82 11.13 -2.19 -3.44
N SER A 83 10.77 -2.24 -2.16
CA SER A 83 10.05 -1.15 -1.48
C SER A 83 10.92 0.11 -1.41
N GLY A 84 12.25 -0.04 -1.23
CA GLY A 84 13.21 1.06 -1.33
C GLY A 84 13.19 1.78 -2.68
N LEU A 85 13.02 1.06 -3.80
CA LEU A 85 12.81 1.69 -5.11
C LEU A 85 11.51 2.50 -5.15
N GLY A 86 10.43 2.00 -4.52
CA GLY A 86 9.19 2.76 -4.35
C GLY A 86 9.38 4.01 -3.49
N GLY A 87 10.21 3.92 -2.45
CA GLY A 87 10.62 5.04 -1.61
C GLY A 87 11.37 6.13 -2.37
N LEU A 88 12.21 5.77 -3.35
CA LEU A 88 12.88 6.76 -4.22
C LEU A 88 11.87 7.50 -5.11
N VAL A 89 10.84 6.81 -5.60
CA VAL A 89 9.75 7.43 -6.37
C VAL A 89 8.95 8.39 -5.49
N LEU A 90 8.67 8.00 -4.24
CA LEU A 90 8.05 8.87 -3.25
C LEU A 90 8.90 10.13 -3.00
N ASP A 91 10.20 9.97 -2.73
CA ASP A 91 11.11 11.08 -2.44
C ASP A 91 11.18 12.08 -3.60
N ALA A 92 11.21 11.57 -4.84
CA ALA A 92 11.16 12.40 -6.04
C ALA A 92 9.82 13.16 -6.23
N ALA A 93 8.73 12.63 -5.68
CA ALA A 93 7.38 13.19 -5.87
C ALA A 93 6.97 14.17 -4.76
N VAL A 94 7.36 13.92 -3.50
CA VAL A 94 6.93 14.73 -2.33
C VAL A 94 7.37 16.19 -2.45
N GLY A 95 8.53 16.47 -3.06
CA GLY A 95 9.00 17.85 -3.27
C GLY A 95 8.35 18.59 -4.44
N VAL A 96 7.54 17.90 -5.26
CA VAL A 96 6.90 18.44 -6.46
C VAL A 96 5.38 18.53 -6.29
N TYR A 97 4.79 17.60 -5.54
CA TYR A 97 3.35 17.43 -5.42
C TYR A 97 2.93 17.34 -3.95
N ASP A 98 2.40 18.44 -3.40
CA ASP A 98 2.04 18.54 -1.97
C ASP A 98 1.03 17.46 -1.52
N GLY A 99 0.08 17.11 -2.38
CA GLY A 99 -0.91 16.05 -2.10
C GLY A 99 -0.37 14.64 -2.14
N PHE A 100 0.82 14.41 -2.70
CA PHE A 100 1.31 13.06 -2.97
C PHE A 100 1.48 12.23 -1.68
N VAL A 101 2.04 12.85 -0.64
CA VAL A 101 2.30 12.21 0.66
C VAL A 101 1.02 11.77 1.37
N VAL A 102 -0.10 12.41 1.06
CA VAL A 102 -1.42 12.12 1.66
C VAL A 102 -2.04 10.87 1.06
N PHE A 103 -1.94 10.71 -0.26
CA PHE A 103 -2.60 9.64 -1.00
C PHE A 103 -1.74 8.37 -1.17
N GLN A 104 -0.41 8.50 -1.10
CA GLN A 104 0.51 7.38 -1.25
C GLN A 104 0.31 6.26 -0.19
N PRO A 105 0.12 6.57 1.11
CA PRO A 105 -0.20 5.55 2.11
C PRO A 105 -1.53 4.83 1.83
N ILE A 106 -2.51 5.51 1.22
CA ILE A 106 -3.84 4.97 0.93
C ILE A 106 -3.77 3.96 -0.21
N ILE A 107 -3.14 4.32 -1.33
CA ILE A 107 -3.03 3.44 -2.49
C ILE A 107 -2.20 2.19 -2.17
N ASN A 108 -1.09 2.36 -1.42
CA ASN A 108 -0.23 1.26 -1.01
C ASN A 108 -0.90 0.40 0.06
N GLY A 109 -1.52 1.02 1.07
CA GLY A 109 -2.20 0.30 2.16
C GLY A 109 -3.37 -0.54 1.66
N ILE A 110 -4.23 0.01 0.81
CA ILE A 110 -5.37 -0.73 0.26
C ILE A 110 -4.86 -1.84 -0.68
N GLY A 111 -3.98 -1.54 -1.63
CA GLY A 111 -3.46 -2.54 -2.55
C GLY A 111 -2.71 -3.68 -1.85
N GLY A 112 -1.81 -3.35 -0.93
CA GLY A 112 -1.01 -4.28 -0.13
C GLY A 112 -1.86 -5.20 0.75
N ASN A 113 -2.87 -4.65 1.44
CA ASN A 113 -3.75 -5.46 2.29
C ASN A 113 -4.66 -6.38 1.48
N LEU A 114 -5.23 -5.88 0.37
CA LEU A 114 -6.08 -6.70 -0.51
C LEU A 114 -5.31 -7.87 -1.13
N VAL A 115 -4.09 -7.59 -1.62
CA VAL A 115 -3.26 -8.63 -2.23
C VAL A 115 -2.79 -9.64 -1.19
N SER A 116 -2.52 -9.22 0.04
CA SER A 116 -2.18 -10.12 1.16
C SER A 116 -3.33 -11.07 1.50
N VAL A 117 -4.56 -10.55 1.61
CA VAL A 117 -5.76 -11.38 1.84
C VAL A 117 -5.96 -12.39 0.71
N GLN A 118 -5.76 -11.96 -0.54
CA GLN A 118 -5.84 -12.87 -1.68
C GLN A 118 -4.73 -13.92 -1.63
N ALA A 119 -3.51 -13.53 -1.27
CA ALA A 119 -2.37 -14.42 -1.19
C ALA A 119 -2.57 -15.52 -0.16
N SER A 120 -2.97 -15.17 1.06
CA SER A 120 -3.27 -16.13 2.13
C SER A 120 -4.40 -17.07 1.74
N LYS A 121 -5.44 -16.59 1.04
CA LYS A 121 -6.54 -17.44 0.54
C LYS A 121 -6.05 -18.44 -0.51
N ILE A 122 -5.29 -17.99 -1.51
CA ILE A 122 -4.77 -18.89 -2.55
C ILE A 122 -3.84 -19.94 -1.92
N SER A 123 -2.96 -19.52 -1.01
CA SER A 123 -2.05 -20.42 -0.30
C SER A 123 -2.79 -21.46 0.54
N THR A 124 -3.76 -21.04 1.36
CA THR A 124 -4.59 -21.94 2.17
C THR A 124 -5.30 -22.98 1.31
N MET A 125 -5.86 -22.55 0.17
CA MET A 125 -6.50 -23.46 -0.78
C MET A 125 -5.51 -24.45 -1.40
N LEU A 126 -4.29 -24.02 -1.74
CA LEU A 126 -3.24 -24.90 -2.27
C LEU A 126 -2.81 -25.95 -1.24
N HIS A 127 -2.62 -25.55 0.02
CA HIS A 127 -2.35 -26.46 1.14
C HIS A 127 -3.49 -27.47 1.38
N GLN A 128 -4.74 -27.07 1.18
CA GLN A 128 -5.90 -27.98 1.31
C GLN A 128 -6.09 -28.91 0.11
N SER A 129 -5.67 -28.50 -1.08
CA SER A 129 -5.98 -29.20 -2.34
C SER A 129 -4.82 -29.97 -2.96
N SER A 130 -3.58 -29.69 -2.57
CA SER A 130 -2.39 -30.29 -3.17
C SER A 130 -1.24 -30.43 -2.18
N ILE A 131 -0.34 -31.38 -2.46
CA ILE A 131 0.94 -31.43 -1.76
C ILE A 131 1.92 -30.44 -2.38
N LEU A 132 2.74 -29.82 -1.53
CA LEU A 132 3.75 -28.84 -1.94
C LEU A 132 4.62 -29.38 -3.10
N GLY A 133 4.69 -28.62 -4.20
CA GLY A 133 5.43 -29.02 -5.40
C GLY A 133 4.61 -29.70 -6.50
N ILE A 134 3.38 -30.17 -6.22
CA ILE A 134 2.46 -30.67 -7.25
C ILE A 134 1.41 -29.60 -7.50
N VAL A 135 1.53 -28.90 -8.62
CA VAL A 135 0.51 -27.95 -9.07
C VAL A 135 -0.71 -28.74 -9.55
N PRO A 136 -1.93 -28.44 -9.10
CA PRO A 136 -3.13 -29.11 -9.57
C PRO A 136 -3.22 -29.08 -11.11
N PRO A 137 -3.63 -30.18 -11.77
CA PRO A 137 -3.65 -30.28 -13.24
C PRO A 137 -4.61 -29.29 -13.93
N HIS A 138 -5.42 -28.57 -13.16
CA HIS A 138 -6.37 -27.57 -13.65
C HIS A 138 -5.87 -26.12 -13.52
N THR A 139 -4.65 -25.89 -13.02
CA THR A 139 -4.10 -24.54 -12.82
C THR A 139 -2.84 -24.33 -13.65
N ASN A 140 -2.90 -23.42 -14.63
CA ASN A 140 -1.70 -22.93 -15.32
C ASN A 140 -1.09 -21.76 -14.54
N ILE A 141 0.24 -21.69 -14.48
CA ILE A 141 0.97 -20.61 -13.79
C ILE A 141 0.86 -19.29 -14.56
N PHE A 142 0.88 -19.37 -15.89
CA PHE A 142 0.71 -18.22 -16.77
C PHE A 142 -0.66 -18.31 -17.44
N GLU A 143 -1.61 -17.56 -16.90
CA GLU A 143 -2.89 -17.31 -17.54
C GLU A 143 -3.04 -15.86 -17.97
N LEU A 144 -3.94 -15.61 -18.92
CA LEU A 144 -4.31 -14.25 -19.30
C LEU A 144 -4.91 -13.51 -18.10
N PRO A 145 -4.54 -12.25 -17.82
CA PRO A 145 -5.05 -11.48 -16.67
C PRO A 145 -6.58 -11.47 -16.60
N TRP A 146 -7.24 -11.29 -17.74
CA TRP A 146 -8.70 -11.35 -17.86
C TRP A 146 -9.31 -12.70 -17.46
N ARG A 147 -8.58 -13.79 -17.72
CA ARG A 147 -9.02 -15.14 -17.37
C ARG A 147 -8.79 -15.45 -15.90
N ALA A 148 -7.64 -15.05 -15.36
CA ALA A 148 -7.27 -15.21 -13.97
C ALA A 148 -8.15 -14.37 -13.02
N LEU A 149 -8.52 -13.15 -13.45
CA LEU A 149 -9.27 -12.20 -12.62
C LEU A 149 -10.79 -12.31 -12.81
N PHE A 150 -11.30 -12.46 -14.04
CA PHE A 150 -12.74 -12.30 -14.33
C PHE A 150 -13.45 -13.58 -14.78
N ASN A 151 -12.83 -14.46 -15.57
CA ASN A 151 -13.49 -15.68 -16.06
C ASN A 151 -13.43 -16.83 -15.04
N GLY A 152 -14.43 -16.86 -14.14
CA GLY A 152 -14.57 -17.86 -13.08
C GLY A 152 -14.98 -19.28 -13.50
N GLY A 153 -14.87 -19.64 -14.78
CA GLY A 153 -15.37 -20.92 -15.29
C GLY A 153 -14.52 -22.16 -14.93
N LYS A 154 -13.23 -21.98 -14.59
CA LYS A 154 -12.32 -23.09 -14.27
C LYS A 154 -11.47 -22.88 -13.01
N ILE A 155 -11.65 -21.73 -12.34
CA ILE A 155 -10.69 -21.19 -11.39
C ILE A 155 -11.39 -20.69 -10.13
N PRO A 156 -11.09 -21.24 -8.94
CA PRO A 156 -11.75 -20.85 -7.69
C PRO A 156 -11.40 -19.43 -7.23
N TYR A 157 -10.23 -18.89 -7.59
CA TYR A 157 -9.72 -17.60 -7.10
C TYR A 157 -10.31 -16.35 -7.80
N ALA A 158 -10.90 -16.50 -8.98
CA ALA A 158 -11.49 -15.38 -9.75
C ALA A 158 -12.75 -14.77 -9.08
N LYS A 159 -13.46 -15.54 -8.26
CA LYS A 159 -14.58 -14.99 -7.46
C LYS A 159 -14.06 -14.03 -6.38
N SER A 160 -13.05 -14.46 -5.63
CA SER A 160 -12.45 -13.64 -4.58
C SER A 160 -11.81 -12.37 -5.15
N ALA A 161 -11.04 -12.48 -6.24
CA ALA A 161 -10.42 -11.33 -6.89
C ALA A 161 -11.45 -10.27 -7.34
N ARG A 162 -12.57 -10.68 -7.95
CA ARG A 162 -13.66 -9.75 -8.33
C ARG A 162 -14.30 -9.04 -7.14
N ILE A 163 -14.50 -9.75 -6.03
CA ILE A 163 -15.04 -9.16 -4.81
C ILE A 163 -14.05 -8.13 -4.25
N LEU A 164 -12.75 -8.43 -4.25
CA LEU A 164 -11.72 -7.50 -3.79
C LEU A 164 -11.62 -6.23 -4.67
N ILE A 165 -11.74 -6.38 -5.99
CA ILE A 165 -11.78 -5.24 -6.92
C ILE A 165 -13.06 -4.42 -6.73
N LEU A 166 -14.21 -5.09 -6.56
CA LEU A 166 -15.49 -4.38 -6.41
C LEU A 166 -15.55 -3.61 -5.08
N MET A 167 -15.02 -4.18 -4.00
CA MET A 167 -14.97 -3.52 -2.69
C MET A 167 -13.91 -2.41 -2.63
N SER A 168 -12.87 -2.46 -3.46
CA SER A 168 -11.84 -1.41 -3.46
C SER A 168 -12.37 -0.09 -4.03
N ILE A 169 -13.32 -0.11 -4.96
CA ILE A 169 -13.90 1.11 -5.55
C ILE A 169 -14.52 2.01 -4.47
N PRO A 170 -15.54 1.58 -3.69
CA PRO A 170 -16.13 2.42 -2.66
C PRO A 170 -15.13 2.77 -1.54
N GLY A 171 -14.20 1.84 -1.23
CA GLY A 171 -13.14 2.10 -0.24
C GLY A 171 -12.23 3.25 -0.67
N GLN A 172 -11.70 3.21 -1.89
CA GLN A 172 -10.84 4.26 -2.43
C GLN A 172 -11.57 5.60 -2.49
N VAL A 173 -12.81 5.64 -2.99
CA VAL A 173 -13.62 6.87 -3.01
C VAL A 173 -13.74 7.46 -1.61
N LEU A 174 -14.11 6.66 -0.62
CA LEU A 174 -14.23 7.11 0.76
C LEU A 174 -12.91 7.67 1.30
N PHE A 175 -11.80 6.94 1.12
CA PHE A 175 -10.51 7.35 1.67
C PHE A 175 -9.93 8.60 1.00
N ILE A 176 -10.17 8.80 -0.30
CA ILE A 176 -9.77 10.03 -0.99
C ILE A 176 -10.42 11.25 -0.34
N PHE A 177 -11.74 11.23 -0.15
CA PHE A 177 -12.47 12.36 0.45
C PHE A 177 -12.10 12.59 1.92
N VAL A 178 -11.92 11.51 2.70
CA VAL A 178 -11.48 11.62 4.09
C VAL A 178 -10.08 12.24 4.17
N ALA A 179 -9.16 11.79 3.33
CA ALA A 179 -7.78 12.26 3.35
C ALA A 179 -7.66 13.72 2.90
N ASP A 180 -8.40 14.13 1.88
CA ASP A 180 -8.47 15.52 1.46
C ASP A 180 -9.06 16.42 2.53
N TYR A 181 -10.15 15.98 3.17
CA TYR A 181 -10.75 16.74 4.26
C TYR A 181 -9.78 16.93 5.44
N ILE A 182 -9.01 15.89 5.78
CA ILE A 182 -7.97 15.96 6.82
C ILE A 182 -6.84 16.90 6.40
N HIS A 183 -6.42 16.87 5.14
CA HIS A 183 -5.27 17.63 4.67
C HIS A 183 -5.59 19.11 4.40
N MET A 184 -6.65 19.40 3.66
CA MET A 184 -6.98 20.74 3.19
C MET A 184 -8.01 21.47 4.06
N SER A 185 -8.59 20.80 5.06
CA SER A 185 -9.72 21.29 5.89
C SER A 185 -10.99 21.69 5.13
N SER A 186 -11.00 21.53 3.80
CA SER A 186 -12.10 21.78 2.87
C SER A 186 -11.96 20.84 1.67
N SER A 187 -13.08 20.40 1.09
CA SER A 187 -13.04 19.48 -0.05
C SER A 187 -12.71 20.24 -1.34
N THR A 188 -11.45 20.21 -1.78
CA THR A 188 -11.01 20.87 -3.03
C THR A 188 -10.81 19.89 -4.19
N ILE A 189 -11.05 18.59 -3.95
CA ILE A 189 -10.92 17.57 -4.98
C ILE A 189 -11.83 17.83 -6.18
N GLY A 190 -11.21 18.05 -7.35
CA GLY A 190 -11.88 18.06 -8.63
C GLY A 190 -12.20 16.65 -9.15
N LEU A 191 -13.22 16.55 -10.01
CA LEU A 191 -13.58 15.32 -10.71
C LEU A 191 -12.40 14.71 -11.52
N PRO A 192 -11.52 15.49 -12.19
CA PRO A 192 -10.35 14.94 -12.88
C PRO A 192 -9.40 14.18 -11.94
N PHE A 193 -9.19 14.69 -10.72
CA PHE A 193 -8.36 14.04 -9.72
C PHE A 193 -8.96 12.69 -9.30
N VAL A 194 -10.25 12.66 -8.94
CA VAL A 194 -10.93 11.42 -8.54
C VAL A 194 -10.85 10.36 -9.62
N LEU A 195 -11.13 10.72 -10.88
CA LEU A 195 -11.09 9.76 -11.99
C LEU A 195 -9.69 9.24 -12.26
N SER A 196 -8.68 10.13 -12.26
CA SER A 196 -7.28 9.75 -12.45
C SER A 196 -6.82 8.81 -11.34
N TYR A 197 -7.04 9.20 -10.09
CA TYR A 197 -6.68 8.41 -8.90
C TYR A 197 -7.38 7.04 -8.89
N LEU A 198 -8.69 6.99 -9.12
CA LEU A 198 -9.42 5.72 -9.16
C LEU A 198 -8.92 4.81 -10.27
N THR A 199 -8.58 5.38 -11.44
CA THR A 199 -8.04 4.60 -12.56
C THR A 199 -6.70 3.98 -12.18
N VAL A 200 -5.74 4.76 -11.67
CA VAL A 200 -4.42 4.23 -11.31
C VAL A 200 -4.49 3.26 -10.14
N SER A 201 -5.37 3.49 -9.17
CA SER A 201 -5.59 2.55 -8.07
C SER A 201 -6.17 1.22 -8.56
N LEU A 202 -7.14 1.24 -9.48
CA LEU A 202 -7.68 0.00 -10.04
C LEU A 202 -6.63 -0.76 -10.86
N VAL A 203 -5.84 -0.05 -11.66
CA VAL A 203 -4.73 -0.64 -12.41
C VAL A 203 -3.71 -1.28 -11.46
N GLN A 204 -3.37 -0.60 -10.35
CA GLN A 204 -2.46 -1.12 -9.33
C GLN A 204 -3.02 -2.41 -8.69
N ILE A 205 -4.26 -2.40 -8.20
CA ILE A 205 -4.89 -3.58 -7.57
C ILE A 205 -4.98 -4.74 -8.55
N MET A 206 -5.41 -4.51 -9.79
CA MET A 206 -5.50 -5.55 -10.81
C MET A 206 -4.13 -6.16 -11.13
N SER A 207 -3.10 -5.33 -11.22
CA SER A 207 -1.72 -5.77 -11.44
C SER A 207 -1.22 -6.62 -10.27
N LEU A 208 -1.44 -6.17 -9.02
CA LEU A 208 -1.03 -6.90 -7.82
C LEU A 208 -1.74 -8.24 -7.68
N LEU A 209 -3.06 -8.30 -7.90
CA LEU A 209 -3.81 -9.55 -7.83
C LEU A 209 -3.35 -10.56 -8.89
N TYR A 210 -2.99 -10.08 -10.08
CA TYR A 210 -2.42 -10.92 -11.13
C TYR A 210 -1.02 -11.43 -10.77
N ILE A 211 -0.15 -10.55 -10.27
CA ILE A 211 1.19 -10.92 -9.81
C ILE A 211 1.10 -11.92 -8.65
N ALA A 212 0.18 -11.74 -7.71
CA ALA A 212 -0.06 -12.68 -6.61
C ALA A 212 -0.39 -14.08 -7.13
N HIS A 213 -1.26 -14.17 -8.13
CA HIS A 213 -1.55 -15.45 -8.76
C HIS A 213 -0.28 -16.11 -9.31
N ILE A 214 0.55 -15.38 -10.07
CA ILE A 214 1.78 -15.92 -10.65
C ILE A 214 2.77 -16.35 -9.56
N ILE A 215 3.09 -15.46 -8.63
CA ILE A 215 4.11 -15.67 -7.60
C ILE A 215 3.76 -16.88 -6.73
N ILE A 216 2.51 -16.98 -6.28
CA ILE A 216 2.08 -18.06 -5.39
C ILE A 216 2.17 -19.42 -6.08
N HIS A 217 1.71 -19.53 -7.33
CA HIS A 217 1.80 -20.80 -8.07
C HIS A 217 3.25 -21.13 -8.48
N ALA A 218 4.08 -20.13 -8.78
CA ALA A 218 5.50 -20.32 -9.06
C ALA A 218 6.25 -20.82 -7.81
N MET A 219 6.02 -20.20 -6.65
CA MET A 219 6.59 -20.61 -5.37
C MET A 219 6.14 -22.02 -4.99
N TRP A 220 4.85 -22.32 -5.19
CA TRP A 220 4.31 -23.66 -4.96
C TRP A 220 5.03 -24.72 -5.81
N LYS A 221 5.26 -24.43 -7.11
CA LYS A 221 6.01 -25.32 -8.01
C LYS A 221 7.47 -25.52 -7.57
N TRP A 222 8.08 -24.49 -7.00
CA TRP A 222 9.46 -24.55 -6.50
C TRP A 222 9.59 -25.09 -5.07
N LYS A 223 8.50 -25.61 -4.48
CA LYS A 223 8.47 -26.10 -3.10
C LYS A 223 8.84 -25.04 -2.07
N ILE A 224 8.56 -23.78 -2.38
CA ILE A 224 8.69 -22.65 -1.46
C ILE A 224 7.28 -22.39 -0.90
N ASP A 225 7.15 -22.37 0.41
CA ASP A 225 5.87 -22.07 1.07
C ASP A 225 5.47 -20.61 0.81
N PRO A 226 4.40 -20.34 0.04
CA PRO A 226 3.99 -18.99 -0.27
C PRO A 226 3.50 -18.21 0.95
N ASP A 227 3.04 -18.86 2.03
CA ASP A 227 2.63 -18.17 3.25
C ASP A 227 3.78 -17.43 3.92
N ASN A 228 4.99 -18.00 3.86
CA ASN A 228 6.17 -17.44 4.53
C ASN A 228 6.90 -16.39 3.72
N SER A 229 6.55 -16.20 2.44
CA SER A 229 7.46 -15.54 1.51
C SER A 229 6.76 -14.72 0.43
N ALA A 230 5.51 -15.00 0.06
CA ALA A 230 4.82 -14.27 -1.00
C ALA A 230 4.35 -12.88 -0.56
N ILE A 231 3.84 -12.77 0.67
CA ILE A 231 3.29 -11.50 1.20
C ILE A 231 4.33 -10.37 1.18
N PRO A 232 5.58 -10.55 1.69
CA PRO A 232 6.60 -9.50 1.62
C PRO A 232 6.85 -8.99 0.19
N TYR A 233 6.96 -9.89 -0.80
CA TYR A 233 7.14 -9.49 -2.20
C TYR A 233 5.95 -8.72 -2.73
N LEU A 234 4.73 -9.17 -2.44
CA LEU A 234 3.51 -8.55 -2.96
C LEU A 234 3.27 -7.17 -2.36
N THR A 235 3.54 -6.99 -1.06
CA THR A 235 3.47 -5.67 -0.42
C THR A 235 4.53 -4.73 -0.98
N ALA A 236 5.78 -5.17 -1.13
CA ALA A 236 6.84 -4.34 -1.69
C ALA A 236 6.59 -3.94 -3.16
N LEU A 237 6.06 -4.86 -3.96
CA LEU A 237 5.60 -4.53 -5.31
C LEU A 237 4.41 -3.58 -5.28
N GLY A 238 3.55 -3.68 -4.26
CA GLY A 238 2.48 -2.73 -4.00
C GLY A 238 2.99 -1.33 -3.76
N ASP A 239 4.03 -1.17 -2.94
CA ASP A 239 4.65 0.12 -2.66
C ASP A 239 5.25 0.75 -3.92
N LEU A 240 6.00 -0.04 -4.70
CA LEU A 240 6.63 0.42 -5.92
C LEU A 240 5.59 0.79 -6.99
N LEU A 241 4.64 -0.10 -7.27
CA LEU A 241 3.60 0.13 -8.28
C LEU A 241 2.68 1.26 -7.87
N GLY A 242 2.25 1.31 -6.61
CA GLY A 242 1.35 2.36 -6.13
C GLY A 242 2.01 3.73 -6.16
N SER A 243 3.26 3.87 -5.69
CA SER A 243 3.98 5.15 -5.75
C SER A 243 4.24 5.58 -7.21
N SER A 244 4.62 4.65 -8.09
CA SER A 244 4.89 4.97 -9.51
C SER A 244 3.63 5.36 -10.27
N LEU A 245 2.54 4.61 -10.10
CA LEU A 245 1.27 4.88 -10.78
C LEU A 245 0.61 6.14 -10.25
N LEU A 246 0.72 6.41 -8.94
CA LEU A 246 0.27 7.67 -8.37
C LEU A 246 1.05 8.85 -8.95
N LEU A 247 2.37 8.73 -9.13
CA LEU A 247 3.17 9.80 -9.73
C LEU A 247 2.73 10.07 -11.17
N ILE A 248 2.44 9.02 -11.94
CA ILE A 248 1.88 9.16 -13.29
C ILE A 248 0.52 9.89 -13.26
N ALA A 249 -0.34 9.62 -12.26
CA ALA A 249 -1.61 10.34 -12.12
C ALA A 249 -1.41 11.83 -11.85
N PHE A 250 -0.46 12.19 -10.97
CA PHE A 250 -0.13 13.59 -10.68
C PHE A 250 0.49 14.29 -11.90
N LEU A 251 1.43 13.65 -12.59
CA LEU A 251 1.99 14.17 -13.84
C LEU A 251 0.88 14.41 -14.88
N PHE A 252 -0.04 13.47 -15.04
CA PHE A 252 -1.18 13.62 -15.93
C PHE A 252 -2.05 14.83 -15.55
N LEU A 253 -2.35 15.01 -14.26
CA LEU A 253 -3.13 16.15 -13.76
C LEU A 253 -2.46 17.49 -14.05
N THR A 254 -1.14 17.58 -13.90
CA THR A 254 -0.36 18.77 -14.27
C THR A 254 -0.45 19.05 -15.76
N THR A 255 -0.37 18.02 -16.61
CA THR A 255 -0.47 18.23 -18.06
C THR A 255 -1.83 18.76 -18.52
N ILE A 256 -2.90 18.50 -17.78
CA ILE A 256 -4.25 18.99 -18.08
C ILE A 256 -4.61 20.26 -17.30
N GLY A 257 -3.68 20.82 -16.51
CA GLY A 257 -3.89 22.04 -15.71
C GLY A 257 -4.94 21.88 -14.61
N HIS A 258 -5.03 20.69 -14.00
CA HIS A 258 -5.92 20.41 -12.88
C HIS A 258 -5.13 19.84 -11.70
N ASP A 259 -4.16 20.61 -11.22
CA ASP A 259 -3.32 20.20 -10.11
C ASP A 259 -4.13 20.11 -8.81
N TYR A 260 -3.75 19.13 -7.97
CA TYR A 260 -4.37 18.94 -6.68
C TYR A 260 -3.97 20.07 -5.73
N GLY A 261 -4.94 20.76 -5.13
CA GLY A 261 -4.70 21.84 -4.18
C GLY A 261 -4.63 23.25 -4.79
N GLU A 262 -4.81 23.42 -6.11
CA GLU A 262 -5.04 24.75 -6.67
C GLU A 262 -6.39 25.30 -6.18
N SER A 263 -6.34 26.34 -5.35
CA SER A 263 -7.52 27.17 -5.06
C SER A 263 -8.08 27.71 -6.38
N GLN A 264 -9.39 27.57 -6.57
CA GLN A 264 -10.16 28.05 -7.74
C GLN A 264 -10.16 29.59 -7.94
N GLU A 265 -9.11 30.31 -7.54
CA GLU A 265 -8.98 31.76 -7.80
C GLU A 265 -8.42 32.08 -9.19
N ALA A 266 -7.86 31.10 -9.91
CA ALA A 266 -7.27 31.32 -11.24
C ALA A 266 -8.29 31.37 -12.41
N ILE A 267 -9.60 31.19 -12.14
CA ILE A 267 -10.67 31.35 -13.14
C ILE A 267 -11.37 32.72 -12.94
N GLY A 268 -10.58 33.77 -12.74
CA GLY A 268 -11.03 35.15 -12.95
C GLY A 268 -10.65 35.58 -14.37
N PRO A 269 -11.50 36.32 -15.11
CA PRO A 269 -11.11 36.81 -16.43
C PRO A 269 -9.85 37.68 -16.31
N PRO A 270 -9.00 37.75 -17.35
CA PRO A 270 -7.79 38.55 -17.30
C PRO A 270 -8.17 39.99 -16.99
N ILE A 271 -7.60 40.54 -15.91
CA ILE A 271 -7.67 41.97 -15.63
C ILE A 271 -6.99 42.64 -16.81
N ALA A 272 -7.80 43.26 -17.66
CA ALA A 272 -7.31 44.01 -18.81
C ALA A 272 -6.48 45.19 -18.28
N ASP A 273 -5.19 45.19 -18.62
CA ASP A 273 -4.36 46.38 -18.57
C ASP A 273 -5.02 47.46 -19.44
N SER A 274 -5.67 48.43 -18.81
CA SER A 274 -6.02 49.69 -19.44
C SER A 274 -5.08 50.78 -18.91
N GLN A 275 -3.91 50.84 -19.53
CA GLN A 275 -3.22 52.12 -19.68
C GLN A 275 -4.15 53.05 -20.47
N HIS A 276 -4.73 54.06 -19.82
CA HIS A 276 -4.91 55.34 -20.48
C HIS A 276 -4.60 56.51 -19.54
N SER A 277 -3.76 57.38 -20.09
CA SER A 277 -3.13 58.57 -19.54
C SER A 277 -4.12 59.73 -19.37
N SER A 278 -3.64 60.81 -18.74
CA SER A 278 -4.17 62.20 -18.65
C SER A 278 -5.31 62.40 -17.64
N ASP A 279 -5.29 63.33 -16.68
CA ASP A 279 -4.74 64.70 -16.63
C ASP A 279 -4.71 65.18 -15.14
N ILE A 280 -3.62 65.79 -14.64
CA ILE A 280 -3.40 67.25 -14.48
C ILE A 280 -4.19 67.92 -13.31
N PHE A 281 -3.39 68.35 -12.31
CA PHE A 281 -3.51 69.49 -11.37
C PHE A 281 -4.32 69.46 -10.05
N GLY A 282 -3.57 69.80 -8.98
CA GLY A 282 -3.96 70.74 -7.91
C GLY A 282 -4.35 70.08 -6.58
N ALA A 283 -3.97 70.57 -5.40
CA ALA A 283 -3.09 71.64 -4.97
C ALA A 283 -2.96 71.53 -3.43
N TYR A 284 -1.80 71.95 -2.91
CA TYR A 284 -1.44 72.20 -1.49
C TYR A 284 -1.25 71.00 -0.55
#